data_AF-A0A383DPM1-F1
#
_entry.id   AF-A0A383DPM1-F1
#
_cell.length_a   1.000
_cell.length_b   1.000
_cell.length_c   1.000
_cell.angle_alpha   90.00
_cell.angle_beta   90.00
_cell.angle_gamma   90.00
#
_symmetry.space_group_name_H-M   'P 1'
#
loop_
_entity.id
_entity.type
_entity.pdbx_description
1 polymer ?
#
loop_
_entity_poly.entity_id
_entity_poly.type
_entity_poly.pdbx_seq_one_letter_code
_entity_poly.pdbx_strand_id
1 'polypeptide(L)'
;MLDLLRKLLDRFFFNEETIFFSLFLLVTFLLLLFFGGVLLPILISLVIAFLLNGLVQVLENMRFPRWLSLTTSLIIFFALYTSLFLILPSIGSQINSLIQSLPNIVE
;
A
#
# COMPACT_ATOMS: atom_id res chain seq x y z
N MET A 1 25.16 -36.75 -5.96
CA MET A 1 24.16 -35.66 -5.79
C MET A 1 24.46 -34.80 -4.57
N LEU A 2 24.75 -35.38 -3.41
CA LEU A 2 25.18 -34.65 -2.21
C LEU A 2 26.47 -33.83 -2.42
N ASP A 3 27.40 -34.29 -3.25
CA ASP A 3 28.63 -33.55 -3.56
C ASP A 3 28.39 -32.28 -4.37
N LEU A 4 27.35 -32.28 -5.23
CA LEU A 4 26.95 -31.07 -5.97
C LEU A 4 26.32 -30.04 -5.03
N LEU A 5 25.51 -30.49 -4.05
CA LEU A 5 24.95 -29.63 -3.00
C LEU A 5 26.04 -29.05 -2.10
N ARG A 6 27.01 -29.86 -1.64
CA ARG A 6 28.16 -29.39 -0.86
C ARG A 6 28.98 -28.35 -1.62
N LYS A 7 29.29 -28.61 -2.89
CA LYS A 7 30.07 -27.68 -3.73
C LYS A 7 29.35 -26.36 -4.00
N LEU A 8 28.01 -26.37 -4.06
CA LEU A 8 27.20 -25.15 -4.13
C LEU A 8 27.16 -24.43 -2.77
N LEU A 9 26.99 -25.16 -1.67
CA LEU A 9 26.95 -24.60 -0.33
C LEU A 9 28.28 -23.92 0.02
N ASP A 10 29.41 -24.59 -0.23
CA ASP A 10 30.74 -24.03 -0.02
C ASP A 10 31.02 -22.85 -0.94
N ARG A 11 30.38 -22.75 -2.12
CA ARG A 11 30.55 -21.62 -3.04
C ARG A 11 29.71 -20.40 -2.64
N PHE A 12 28.49 -20.61 -2.13
CA PHE A 12 27.57 -19.53 -1.75
C PHE A 12 27.77 -19.08 -0.30
N PHE A 13 28.16 -19.96 0.62
CA PHE A 13 28.29 -19.69 2.05
C PHE A 13 29.76 -19.62 2.50
N PHE A 14 30.70 -19.34 1.60
CA PHE A 14 32.12 -19.26 1.94
C PHE A 14 32.47 -18.05 2.81
N ASN A 15 31.71 -16.96 2.66
CA ASN A 15 31.94 -15.71 3.36
C ASN A 15 30.98 -15.60 4.55
N GLU A 16 31.50 -15.22 5.72
CA GLU A 16 30.72 -15.02 6.94
C GLU A 16 29.52 -14.08 6.70
N GLU A 17 29.72 -13.02 5.92
CA GLU A 17 28.68 -12.05 5.54
C GLU A 17 27.49 -12.71 4.83
N THR A 18 27.74 -13.67 3.95
CA THR A 18 26.68 -14.34 3.19
C THR A 18 25.86 -15.29 4.06
N ILE A 19 26.49 -15.87 5.09
CA ILE A 19 25.79 -16.67 6.10
C ILE A 19 24.84 -15.77 6.91
N PHE A 20 25.34 -14.63 7.39
CA PHE A 20 24.50 -13.66 8.12
C PHE A 20 23.35 -13.12 7.26
N PHE A 21 23.63 -12.77 5.99
CA PHE A 21 22.59 -12.30 5.07
C PHE A 21 21.53 -13.38 4.81
N SER A 22 21.96 -14.62 4.58
CA SER A 22 21.04 -15.73 4.34
C SER A 22 20.18 -16.02 5.57
N LEU A 23 20.75 -15.98 6.78
CA LEU A 23 20.01 -16.13 8.02
C LEU A 23 19.01 -14.97 8.21
N PHE A 24 19.44 -13.73 7.98
CA PHE A 24 18.57 -12.55 8.03
C PHE A 24 17.40 -12.65 7.06
N LEU A 25 17.66 -13.09 5.83
CA LEU A 25 16.64 -13.28 4.80
C LEU A 25 15.66 -14.38 5.22
N LEU A 26 16.15 -15.51 5.73
CA LEU A 26 15.33 -16.62 6.20
C LEU A 26 14.43 -16.18 7.36
N VAL A 27 14.97 -15.45 8.34
CA VAL A 27 14.21 -14.89 9.47
C VAL A 27 13.16 -13.89 8.98
N THR A 28 13.53 -12.97 8.10
CA THR A 28 12.59 -11.99 7.53
C THR A 28 11.48 -12.68 6.76
N PHE A 29 11.81 -13.71 5.98
CA PHE A 29 10.84 -14.47 5.23
C PHE A 29 9.88 -15.22 6.15
N LEU A 30 10.38 -15.85 7.21
CA LEU A 30 9.54 -16.49 8.23
C LEU A 30 8.63 -15.46 8.91
N LEU A 31 9.15 -14.29 9.30
CA LEU A 31 8.33 -13.21 9.85
C LEU A 31 7.24 -12.78 8.87
N LEU A 32 7.54 -12.63 7.58
CA LEU A 32 6.53 -12.29 6.57
C LEU A 32 5.51 -13.41 6.36
N LEU A 33 5.89 -14.68 6.42
CA LEU A 33 4.94 -15.78 6.28
C LEU A 33 3.99 -15.89 7.48
N PHE A 34 4.52 -15.78 8.70
CA PHE A 34 3.71 -15.91 9.93
C PHE A 34 2.93 -14.63 10.25
N PHE A 35 3.54 -13.46 10.06
CA PHE A 35 2.93 -12.18 10.42
C PHE A 35 2.43 -11.38 9.21
N GLY A 36 2.64 -11.82 7.97
CA GLY A 36 2.25 -11.07 6.77
C GLY A 36 0.76 -10.70 6.73
N GLY A 37 -0.11 -11.59 7.23
CA GLY A 37 -1.54 -11.33 7.36
C GLY A 37 -1.89 -10.20 8.33
N VAL A 38 -1.03 -9.91 9.31
CA VAL A 38 -1.21 -8.85 10.31
C VAL A 38 -0.39 -7.59 9.96
N LEU A 39 0.78 -7.75 9.33
CA LEU A 39 1.62 -6.64 8.88
C LEU A 39 0.88 -5.74 7.88
N LEU A 40 0.19 -6.32 6.90
CA LEU A 40 -0.53 -5.57 5.88
C LEU A 40 -1.56 -4.61 6.48
N PRO A 41 -2.51 -5.07 7.32
CA PRO A 41 -3.46 -4.18 8.00
C PRO A 41 -2.80 -3.07 8.84
N ILE A 42 -1.70 -3.39 9.53
CA ILE A 42 -0.97 -2.40 10.35
C ILE A 42 -0.32 -1.34 9.46
N LEU A 43 0.38 -1.74 8.40
CA LEU A 43 1.01 -0.82 7.46
C LEU A 43 -0.02 0.06 6.77
N ILE A 44 -1.15 -0.52 6.34
CA ILE A 44 -2.26 0.24 5.74
C ILE A 44 -2.81 1.26 6.76
N SER A 45 -3.01 0.85 8.00
CA SER A 45 -3.49 1.75 9.07
C SER A 45 -2.51 2.90 9.33
N LEU A 46 -1.21 2.63 9.30
CA LEU A 46 -0.16 3.64 9.47
C LEU A 46 -0.16 4.64 8.32
N VAL A 47 -0.28 4.15 7.08
CA VAL A 47 -0.36 5.01 5.88
C VAL A 47 -1.62 5.89 5.95
N ILE A 48 -2.77 5.32 6.29
CA ILE A 48 -4.02 6.08 6.47
C ILE A 48 -3.86 7.12 7.58
N ALA A 49 -3.29 6.76 8.73
CA ALA A 49 -3.06 7.69 9.83
C ALA A 49 -2.17 8.86 9.39
N PHE A 50 -1.11 8.59 8.62
CA PHE A 50 -0.22 9.62 8.09
C PHE A 50 -0.92 10.53 7.08
N LEU A 51 -1.73 9.96 6.18
CA LEU A 51 -2.56 10.72 5.23
C LEU A 51 -3.55 11.65 5.95
N LEU A 52 -4.22 11.14 6.99
CA LEU A 52 -5.19 11.91 7.78
C LEU A 52 -4.51 12.99 8.63
N ASN A 53 -3.29 12.74 9.12
CA ASN A 53 -2.59 13.67 10.00
C ASN A 53 -2.40 15.05 9.36
N GLY A 54 -2.18 15.11 8.03
CA GLY A 54 -2.13 16.38 7.30
C GLY A 54 -3.44 17.17 7.38
N LEU A 55 -4.59 16.53 7.16
CA LEU A 55 -5.92 17.16 7.28
C LEU A 55 -6.22 17.58 8.72
N VAL A 56 -5.91 16.72 9.68
CA VAL A 56 -6.10 16.99 11.12
C VAL A 56 -5.32 18.24 11.52
N GLN A 57 -4.07 18.36 11.08
CA GLN A 57 -3.22 19.50 11.42
C GLN A 57 -3.72 20.81 10.78
N VAL A 58 -4.26 20.77 9.56
CA VAL A 58 -4.91 21.93 8.92
C VAL A 58 -6.11 22.39 9.75
N LEU A 59 -6.95 21.46 10.22
CA LEU A 59 -8.13 21.79 11.02
C LEU A 59 -7.77 22.28 12.42
N GLU A 60 -6.77 21.69 13.06
CA GLU A 60 -6.23 22.19 14.35
C GLU A 60 -5.68 23.61 14.21
N ASN A 61 -5.00 23.93 13.11
CA ASN A 61 -4.52 25.29 12.82
C ASN A 61 -5.69 26.29 12.63
N MET A 62 -6.86 25.82 12.21
CA MET A 62 -8.10 26.60 12.15
C MET A 62 -8.82 26.75 13.51
N ARG A 63 -8.15 26.39 14.61
CA ARG A 63 -8.65 26.42 16.01
C ARG A 63 -9.72 25.36 16.33
N PHE A 64 -9.86 24.30 15.54
CA PHE A 64 -10.71 23.18 15.93
C PHE A 64 -10.07 22.36 17.07
N PRO A 65 -10.86 21.88 18.05
CA PRO A 65 -10.34 20.96 19.06
C PRO A 65 -9.99 19.62 18.39
N ARG A 66 -8.89 19.01 18.82
CA ARG A 66 -8.31 17.77 18.23
C ARG A 66 -9.32 16.66 17.97
N TRP A 67 -10.25 16.40 18.89
CA TRP A 67 -11.29 15.39 18.71
C TRP A 67 -12.25 15.69 17.55
N LEU A 68 -12.61 16.96 17.34
CA LEU A 68 -13.39 17.35 16.16
C LEU A 68 -12.53 17.19 14.90
N SER A 69 -11.29 17.69 14.90
CA SER A 69 -10.40 17.60 13.74
C SER A 69 -10.19 16.16 13.27
N LEU A 70 -10.04 15.21 14.21
CA LEU A 70 -9.92 13.78 13.92
C LEU A 70 -11.22 13.22 13.32
N THR A 71 -12.36 13.51 13.95
CA THR A 71 -13.66 12.99 13.53
C THR A 71 -14.06 13.51 12.15
N THR A 72 -13.88 14.80 11.90
CA THR A 72 -14.20 15.42 10.60
C THR A 72 -13.25 14.94 9.50
N SER A 73 -11.95 14.82 9.79
CA SER A 73 -10.98 14.27 8.82
C SER A 73 -11.33 12.84 8.42
N LEU A 74 -11.74 12.00 9.38
CA LEU A 74 -12.23 10.64 9.12
C LEU A 74 -13.47 10.65 8.23
N ILE A 75 -14.47 11.47 8.56
CA ILE A 75 -15.71 11.57 7.76
C ILE A 75 -15.39 11.99 6.32
N ILE A 76 -14.56 13.02 6.13
CA ILE A 76 -14.15 13.50 4.81
C ILE A 76 -13.42 12.39 4.04
N PHE A 77 -12.49 11.69 4.69
CA PHE A 77 -11.74 10.61 4.05
C PHE A 77 -12.65 9.47 3.58
N PHE A 78 -13.56 9.00 4.43
CA PHE A 78 -14.51 7.94 4.05
C PHE A 78 -15.51 8.40 2.98
N ALA A 79 -15.95 9.65 3.02
CA ALA A 79 -16.81 10.23 1.99
C ALA A 79 -16.10 10.26 0.63
N LEU A 80 -14.85 10.74 0.59
CA LEU A 80 -14.02 10.74 -0.63
C LEU A 80 -13.74 9.32 -1.12
N TYR A 81 -13.35 8.43 -0.21
CA TYR A 81 -13.09 7.02 -0.53
C TYR A 81 -14.31 6.35 -1.17
N THR A 82 -15.49 6.51 -0.56
CA THR A 82 -16.73 5.94 -1.11
C THR A 82 -17.11 6.60 -2.43
N SER A 83 -16.92 7.92 -2.55
CA SER A 83 -17.17 8.66 -3.78
C SER A 83 -16.32 8.16 -4.95
N LEU A 84 -15.09 7.72 -4.71
CA LEU A 84 -14.25 7.13 -5.77
C LEU A 84 -14.91 5.90 -6.40
N PHE A 85 -15.49 5.00 -5.59
CA PHE A 85 -16.17 3.81 -6.11
C PHE A 85 -17.43 4.13 -6.92
N LEU A 86 -18.10 5.24 -6.61
CA LEU A 86 -19.27 5.69 -7.36
C LEU A 86 -18.88 6.40 -8.66
N ILE A 87 -17.83 7.22 -8.61
CA ILE A 87 -17.42 8.09 -9.73
C ILE A 87 -16.57 7.33 -10.76
N LEU A 88 -15.63 6.47 -10.34
CA LEU A 88 -14.77 5.70 -11.25
C LEU A 88 -15.53 4.96 -12.36
N PRO A 89 -16.58 4.16 -12.07
CA PRO A 89 -17.32 3.46 -13.12
C PRO A 89 -18.05 4.43 -14.06
N SER A 90 -18.56 5.55 -13.52
CA SER A 90 -19.17 6.60 -14.34
C SER A 90 -18.15 7.23 -15.29
N ILE A 91 -16.97 7.61 -14.80
CA ILE A 91 -15.90 8.14 -15.65
C ILE A 91 -15.49 7.12 -16.71
N GLY A 92 -15.33 5.84 -16.33
CA GLY A 92 -15.01 4.77 -17.28
C GLY A 92 -16.07 4.65 -18.37
N SER A 93 -17.35 4.72 -18.01
CA SER A 93 -18.44 4.71 -19.00
C SER A 93 -18.42 5.93 -19.90
N GLN A 94 -18.14 7.13 -19.37
CA GLN A 94 -18.05 8.37 -20.12
C GLN A 94 -16.89 8.35 -21.13
N ILE A 95 -15.73 7.83 -20.71
CA ILE A 95 -14.58 7.64 -21.61
C ILE A 95 -14.93 6.64 -22.72
N ASN A 96 -15.57 5.52 -22.37
CA ASN A 96 -16.00 4.53 -23.36
C ASN A 96 -17.01 5.11 -24.36
N SER A 97 -17.96 5.92 -23.89
CA SER A 97 -18.91 6.64 -24.75
C SER A 97 -18.22 7.63 -25.66
N LEU A 98 -17.22 8.37 -25.17
CA LEU A 98 -16.44 9.30 -25.98
C LEU A 98 -15.69 8.56 -27.09
N ILE A 99 -15.02 7.46 -26.77
CA ILE A 99 -14.32 6.62 -27.75
C ILE A 99 -15.28 6.09 -28.82
N GLN A 100 -16.48 5.64 -28.43
CA GLN A 100 -17.50 5.17 -29.37
C GLN A 100 -18.10 6.29 -30.24
N SER A 101 -18.13 7.52 -29.73
CA SER A 101 -18.63 8.68 -30.49
C SER A 101 -17.64 9.27 -31.48
N LEU A 102 -16.34 9.02 -31.33
CA LEU A 102 -15.29 9.47 -32.25
C LEU A 102 -15.58 9.14 -33.73
N PRO A 103 -15.91 7.90 -34.14
CA PRO A 103 -16.18 7.58 -35.54
C PRO A 103 -17.34 8.40 -36.13
N ASN A 104 -18.34 8.77 -35.33
CA ASN A 104 -19.47 9.60 -35.79
C ASN A 104 -19.11 11.08 -36.01
N ILE A 105 -17.92 11.51 -35.61
CA ILE A 105 -17.43 12.89 -35.78
C ILE A 105 -16.55 13.01 -37.05
N VAL A 106 -16.00 11.89 -37.53
CA VAL A 106 -15.10 11.86 -38.69
C VAL A 106 -15.80 11.49 -39.99
N GLU A 107 -17.06 11.05 -39.94
CA GLU A 107 -17.99 11.04 -41.09
C GLU A 107 -18.75 12.36 -41.21
#